data_AF-A0A2D0IX21-F1
#
_entry.id   AF-A0A2D0IX21-F1
#
_cell.length_a   1.000
_cell.length_b   1.000
_cell.length_c   1.000
_cell.angle_alpha   90.00
_cell.angle_beta   90.00
_cell.angle_gamma   90.00
#
_symmetry.space_group_name_H-M   'P 1'
#
loop_
_entity.id
_entity.type
_entity.pdbx_description
1 polymer ?
#
loop_
_entity_poly.entity_id
_entity_poly.type
_entity_poly.pdbx_seq_one_letter_code
_entity_poly.pdbx_strand_id
1 'polypeptide(L)'
;MRISNIMKAIVIPTLERDRSVFEDNGTPRIKFADIDGDGAKELIVSKLTAGSGNYLEVDALKISKKNVKLLTRIYINGNNDPIKSLHAVCKRGKCIDGNCQHSWPH
;
A
#
# COMPACT_ATOMS: atom_id res chain seq x y z
N MET A 1 -20.06 31.35 23.75
CA MET A 1 -19.33 30.08 23.63
C MET A 1 -19.43 29.60 22.18
N ARG A 2 -18.37 29.68 21.38
CA ARG A 2 -18.36 29.18 19.99
C ARG A 2 -17.63 27.84 19.97
N ILE A 3 -18.36 26.75 19.79
CA ILE A 3 -17.78 25.44 19.45
C ILE A 3 -17.70 25.42 17.92
N SER A 4 -16.60 25.92 17.36
CA SER A 4 -16.31 25.73 15.94
C SER A 4 -15.52 24.43 15.77
N ASN A 5 -16.23 23.30 15.75
CA ASN A 5 -15.69 22.05 15.23
C ASN A 5 -15.60 22.17 13.70
N ILE A 6 -14.49 22.70 13.20
CA ILE A 6 -14.21 22.67 11.77
C ILE A 6 -13.80 21.24 11.45
N MET A 7 -14.68 20.48 10.81
CA MET A 7 -14.38 19.14 10.31
C MET A 7 -13.27 19.28 9.26
N LYS A 8 -12.03 18.95 9.61
CA LYS A 8 -10.93 18.88 8.64
C LYS A 8 -11.08 17.62 7.82
N ALA A 9 -11.28 17.79 6.51
CA ALA A 9 -11.18 16.69 5.57
C ALA A 9 -9.74 16.15 5.57
N ILE A 10 -9.58 14.83 5.59
CA ILE A 10 -8.31 14.17 5.34
C ILE A 10 -8.02 14.30 3.85
N VAL A 11 -6.79 14.70 3.49
CA VAL A 11 -6.37 14.67 2.09
C VAL A 11 -6.09 13.23 1.69
N ILE A 12 -6.85 12.72 0.72
CA ILE A 12 -6.73 11.38 0.17
C ILE A 12 -6.19 11.51 -1.26
N PRO A 13 -5.05 10.88 -1.61
CA PRO A 13 -4.54 10.89 -2.97
C PRO A 13 -5.40 9.99 -3.85
N THR A 14 -5.67 10.43 -5.09
CA THR A 14 -6.21 9.57 -6.14
C THR A 14 -5.07 8.74 -6.73
N LEU A 15 -5.20 7.42 -6.68
CA LEU A 15 -4.24 6.47 -7.26
C LEU A 15 -4.90 5.78 -8.44
N GLU A 16 -4.48 6.13 -9.65
CA GLU A 16 -5.02 5.52 -10.86
C GLU A 16 -4.63 4.04 -10.96
N ARG A 17 -5.61 3.21 -11.32
CA ARG A 17 -5.44 1.77 -11.52
C ARG A 17 -6.22 1.31 -12.74
N ASP A 18 -5.51 1.03 -13.83
CA ASP A 18 -6.12 0.56 -15.11
C ASP A 18 -6.62 -0.90 -15.11
N ARG A 19 -6.81 -1.54 -13.94
CA ARG A 19 -7.13 -2.97 -13.82
C ARG A 19 -7.93 -3.28 -12.55
N SER A 20 -8.49 -4.48 -12.48
CA SER A 20 -9.28 -4.94 -11.33
C SER A 20 -8.47 -5.04 -10.04
N VAL A 21 -9.03 -4.47 -8.97
CA VAL A 21 -8.62 -4.69 -7.57
C VAL A 21 -9.36 -5.87 -6.93
N PHE A 22 -10.22 -6.55 -7.68
CA PHE A 22 -10.93 -7.76 -7.26
C PHE A 22 -10.31 -9.00 -7.89
N GLU A 23 -10.41 -10.12 -7.17
CA GLU A 23 -10.22 -11.47 -7.71
C GLU A 23 -11.43 -11.89 -8.54
N ASP A 24 -11.29 -12.98 -9.30
CA ASP A 24 -12.36 -13.50 -10.17
C ASP A 24 -13.58 -13.97 -9.36
N ASN A 25 -13.38 -14.33 -8.09
CA ASN A 25 -14.44 -14.68 -7.14
C ASN A 25 -15.11 -13.45 -6.50
N GLY A 26 -14.75 -12.22 -6.91
CA GLY A 26 -15.27 -10.97 -6.37
C GLY A 26 -14.62 -10.52 -5.06
N THR A 27 -13.64 -11.26 -4.53
CA THR A 27 -12.94 -10.89 -3.29
C THR A 27 -12.01 -9.71 -3.57
N PRO A 28 -12.06 -8.63 -2.78
CA PRO A 28 -11.14 -7.51 -2.94
C PRO A 28 -9.72 -7.94 -2.56
N ARG A 29 -8.74 -7.54 -3.37
CA ARG A 29 -7.31 -7.76 -3.13
C ARG A 29 -6.75 -6.71 -2.17
N ILE A 30 -7.42 -6.56 -1.02
CA ILE A 30 -7.13 -5.57 0.03
C ILE A 30 -6.74 -6.30 1.32
N LYS A 31 -5.68 -5.83 1.98
CA LYS A 31 -5.23 -6.36 3.28
C LYS A 31 -4.82 -5.22 4.21
N PHE A 32 -4.67 -5.53 5.50
CA PHE A 32 -4.08 -4.63 6.50
C PHE A 32 -2.94 -5.33 7.23
N ALA A 33 -1.76 -4.71 7.25
CA ALA A 33 -0.59 -5.22 7.97
C ALA A 33 0.32 -4.05 8.35
N ASP A 34 1.03 -4.20 9.47
CA ASP A 34 2.11 -3.30 9.86
C ASP A 34 3.31 -3.61 8.95
N ILE A 35 3.64 -2.70 8.03
CA ILE A 35 4.68 -2.90 7.01
C ILE A 35 5.97 -2.21 7.42
N ASP A 36 5.90 -1.03 8.05
CA ASP A 36 7.07 -0.24 8.43
C ASP A 36 7.54 -0.45 9.88
N GLY A 37 6.81 -1.24 10.67
CA GLY A 37 7.18 -1.67 12.00
C GLY A 37 6.87 -0.66 13.10
N ASP A 38 5.99 0.32 12.84
CA ASP A 38 5.58 1.31 13.83
C ASP A 38 4.39 0.87 14.72
N GLY A 39 3.84 -0.32 14.46
CA GLY A 39 2.73 -0.91 15.19
C GLY A 39 1.34 -0.51 14.67
N ALA A 40 1.24 0.49 13.79
CA ALA A 40 0.02 0.79 13.05
C ALA A 40 -0.03 -0.03 11.76
N LYS A 41 -1.22 -0.47 11.35
CA LYS A 41 -1.37 -1.21 10.09
C LYS A 41 -1.53 -0.26 8.91
N GLU A 42 -0.76 -0.48 7.86
CA GLU A 42 -0.98 0.09 6.55
C GLU A 42 -2.12 -0.63 5.81
N LEU A 43 -2.74 0.11 4.89
CA LEU A 43 -3.66 -0.43 3.88
C LEU A 43 -2.83 -0.96 2.71
N ILE A 44 -2.95 -2.24 2.42
CA ILE A 44 -2.34 -2.88 1.25
C ILE A 44 -3.41 -3.06 0.17
N VAL A 45 -3.17 -2.48 -1.01
CA VAL A 45 -4.05 -2.62 -2.17
C VAL A 45 -3.25 -3.24 -3.31
N SER A 46 -3.80 -4.26 -3.95
CA SER A 46 -3.15 -4.87 -5.10
C SER A 46 -4.09 -4.98 -6.31
N LYS A 47 -3.50 -4.96 -7.51
CA LYS A 47 -4.19 -5.23 -8.78
C LYS A 47 -3.34 -6.16 -9.63
N LEU A 48 -3.98 -6.92 -10.52
CA LEU A 48 -3.27 -7.60 -11.60
C LEU A 48 -2.71 -6.58 -12.60
N THR A 49 -1.44 -6.71 -13.00
CA THR A 49 -0.84 -5.87 -14.05
C THR A 49 -1.34 -6.27 -15.44
N ALA A 50 -1.09 -5.42 -16.44
CA ALA A 50 -1.15 -5.74 -17.87
C ALA A 50 -0.38 -7.05 -18.20
N GLY A 51 -0.91 -7.86 -19.13
CA GLY A 51 -0.25 -9.08 -19.65
C GLY A 51 -0.71 -10.42 -19.04
N SER A 52 -0.19 -11.52 -19.58
CA SER A 52 -0.49 -12.91 -19.19
C SER A 52 0.37 -13.46 -18.05
N GLY A 53 1.37 -12.68 -17.59
CA GLY A 53 2.38 -13.14 -16.65
C GLY A 53 1.94 -13.29 -15.18
N ASN A 54 0.66 -13.02 -14.88
CA ASN A 54 0.11 -13.08 -13.52
C ASN A 54 0.96 -12.27 -12.51
N TYR A 55 1.24 -11.00 -12.80
CA TYR A 55 1.94 -10.12 -11.87
C TYR A 55 0.95 -9.23 -11.11
N LEU A 56 1.30 -8.88 -9.88
CA LEU A 56 0.59 -7.93 -9.05
C LEU A 56 1.40 -6.64 -8.91
N GLU A 57 0.72 -5.51 -9.08
CA GLU A 57 1.17 -4.22 -8.55
C GLU A 57 0.55 -4.06 -7.16
N VAL A 58 1.39 -3.89 -6.14
CA VAL A 58 1.01 -3.84 -4.73
C VAL A 58 1.47 -2.51 -4.14
N ASP A 59 0.53 -1.78 -3.55
CA ASP A 59 0.77 -0.53 -2.84
C ASP A 59 0.59 -0.72 -1.34
N ALA A 60 1.50 -0.19 -0.54
CA ALA A 60 1.32 -0.01 0.90
C ALA A 60 1.04 1.46 1.20
N LEU A 61 -0.12 1.73 1.80
CA LEU A 61 -0.61 3.07 2.09
C LEU A 61 -0.68 3.29 3.61
N LYS A 62 0.08 4.28 4.09
CA LYS A 62 0.01 4.73 5.47
C LYS A 62 -1.11 5.73 5.63
N ILE A 63 -2.06 5.39 6.50
CA ILE A 63 -3.22 6.22 6.80
C ILE A 63 -2.97 6.91 8.13
N SER A 64 -2.96 8.24 8.12
CA SER A 64 -2.85 9.06 9.33
C SER A 64 -4.08 9.95 9.49
N LYS A 65 -4.22 10.59 10.66
CA LYS A 65 -5.27 11.59 10.90
C LYS A 65 -5.19 12.81 9.99
N LYS A 66 -4.07 13.00 9.28
CA LYS A 66 -3.81 14.20 8.45
C LYS A 66 -3.85 13.89 6.96
N ASN A 67 -3.38 12.71 6.55
CA ASN A 67 -3.21 12.33 5.15
C ASN A 67 -3.14 10.82 4.96
N VAL A 68 -3.25 10.40 3.71
CA VAL A 68 -2.85 9.06 3.24
C VAL A 68 -1.57 9.21 2.42
N LYS A 69 -0.56 8.39 2.71
CA LYS A 69 0.75 8.41 2.04
C LYS A 69 1.07 7.04 1.43
N LEU A 70 1.54 7.03 0.19
CA LEU A 70 2.17 5.83 -0.41
C LEU A 70 3.54 5.61 0.23
N LEU A 71 3.71 4.50 0.96
CA LEU A 71 5.00 4.11 1.54
C LEU A 71 5.90 3.48 0.50
N THR A 72 5.32 2.61 -0.33
CA THR A 72 6.03 1.90 -1.39
C THR A 72 5.04 1.28 -2.38
N ARG A 73 5.53 1.08 -3.60
CA ARG A 73 4.89 0.27 -4.65
C ARG A 73 5.87 -0.81 -5.07
N ILE A 74 5.40 -2.05 -5.14
CA ILE A 74 6.18 -3.20 -5.61
C ILE A 74 5.44 -3.94 -6.71
N TYR A 75 6.20 -4.62 -7.56
CA TYR A 75 5.70 -5.52 -8.59
C TYR A 75 6.17 -6.94 -8.26
N ILE A 76 5.23 -7.87 -8.09
CA ILE A 76 5.54 -9.24 -7.68
C ILE A 76 4.80 -10.24 -8.56
N ASN A 77 5.31 -11.47 -8.64
CA ASN A 77 4.52 -12.57 -9.19
C ASN A 77 3.28 -12.80 -8.31
N GLY A 78 2.13 -13.07 -8.91
CA GLY A 78 0.84 -13.24 -8.22
C GLY A 78 0.78 -14.44 -7.29
N ASN A 79 1.73 -15.37 -7.38
CA ASN A 79 1.89 -16.48 -6.45
C ASN A 79 2.66 -16.09 -5.18
N ASN A 80 3.30 -14.92 -5.15
CA ASN A 80 4.04 -14.45 -3.98
C ASN A 80 3.10 -13.80 -2.96
N ASP A 81 3.40 -13.96 -1.68
CA ASP A 81 2.65 -13.26 -0.63
C ASP A 81 2.98 -11.76 -0.65
N PRO A 82 1.97 -10.87 -0.80
CA PRO A 82 2.21 -9.43 -0.86
C PRO A 82 2.83 -8.85 0.41
N ILE A 83 2.43 -9.34 1.59
CA ILE A 83 2.89 -8.79 2.88
C ILE A 83 4.36 -9.15 3.11
N LYS A 84 4.73 -10.43 2.91
CA LYS A 84 6.13 -10.87 2.98
C LYS A 84 7.00 -10.12 1.99
N SER A 85 6.52 -9.89 0.77
CA SER A 85 7.24 -9.15 -0.26
C SER A 85 7.45 -7.69 0.13
N LEU A 86 6.43 -7.03 0.69
CA LEU A 86 6.53 -5.67 1.21
C LEU A 86 7.53 -5.58 2.38
N HIS A 87 7.50 -6.51 3.33
CA HIS A 87 8.48 -6.55 4.42
C HIS A 87 9.92 -6.76 3.96
N ALA A 88 10.12 -7.52 2.88
CA ALA A 88 11.46 -7.72 2.31
C ALA A 88 12.05 -6.40 1.79
N VAL A 89 11.21 -5.50 1.28
CA VAL A 89 11.60 -4.17 0.79
C VAL A 89 11.65 -3.15 1.94
N CYS A 90 10.65 -3.15 2.81
CA CYS A 90 10.52 -2.28 3.97
C CYS A 90 11.18 -2.92 5.22
N LYS A 91 12.49 -3.22 5.18
CA LYS A 91 13.20 -3.72 6.37
C LYS A 91 13.26 -2.64 7.45
N ARG A 92 13.08 -3.06 8.71
CA ARG A 92 13.20 -2.23 9.93
C ARG A 92 14.45 -1.33 9.86
N GLY A 93 14.25 -0.02 9.88
CA GLY A 93 15.31 1.00 9.78
C GLY A 93 15.66 1.50 8.37
N LYS A 94 15.10 0.91 7.29
CA LYS A 94 15.24 1.41 5.90
C LYS A 94 14.05 2.24 5.41
N CYS A 95 12.97 2.30 6.19
CA CYS A 95 11.85 3.22 5.98
C CYS A 95 12.11 4.52 6.76
N ILE A 96 13.03 5.35 6.28
CA ILE A 96 13.25 6.66 6.90
C ILE A 96 12.13 7.59 6.43
N ASP A 97 11.46 8.26 7.37
CA ASP A 97 10.35 9.20 7.11
C ASP A 97 9.17 8.61 6.31
N GLY A 98 8.93 7.29 6.44
CA GLY A 98 7.83 6.60 5.77
C GLY A 98 8.02 6.47 4.25
N ASN A 99 9.24 6.21 3.78
CA ASN A 99 9.51 5.88 2.39
C ASN A 99 10.44 4.65 2.35
N CYS A 100 10.00 3.53 1.78
CA CYS A 100 10.85 2.34 1.69
C CYS A 100 11.71 2.41 0.43
N GLN A 101 13.04 2.54 0.57
CA GLN A 101 13.94 2.56 -0.59
C GLN A 101 13.97 1.20 -1.30
N HIS A 102 13.70 1.21 -2.61
CA HIS A 102 13.76 0.05 -3.49
C HIS A 102 15.20 -0.16 -3.98
N SER A 103 15.84 -1.27 -3.62
CA SER A 103 17.00 -1.78 -4.36
C SER A 103 16.51 -2.86 -5.31
N TRP A 104 16.45 -2.54 -6.61
CA TRP A 104 16.21 -3.53 -7.66
C TRP A 104 17.29 -4.63 -7.58
N PRO A 105 16.95 -5.93 -7.62
CA PRO A 105 17.94 -6.94 -7.97
C PRO A 105 18.26 -6.79 -9.47
N HIS A 106 19.53 -6.54 -9.78
CA HIS A 106 20.07 -6.71 -11.13
C HIS A 106 20.02 -8.18 -11.56
#